data_AF-A0A7X9ZQM1-F1
#
_entry.id   AF-A0A7X9ZQM1-F1
#
_cell.length_a   1.000
_cell.length_b   1.000
_cell.length_c   1.000
_cell.angle_alpha   90.00
_cell.angle_beta   90.00
_cell.angle_gamma   90.00
#
_symmetry.space_group_name_H-M   'P 1'
#
loop_
_entity.id
_entity.type
_entity.pdbx_description
1 polymer ?
#
loop_
_entity_poly.entity_id
_entity_poly.type
_entity_poly.pdbx_seq_one_letter_code
_entity_poly.pdbx_strand_id
1 'polypeptide(L)'
;MAISVRFPDGSWREVPSELRPIDPVTTGVHSRFRNIPINCDPQWRYLRIASTWHARPRHGSLAILSPGVDDWWQDIAVMADMPVHSDQQSHSPRAA
;
A
#
# COMPACT_ATOMS: atom_id res chain seq x y z
N MET A 1 15.52 1.24 -10.23
CA MET A 1 16.79 1.03 -9.49
C MET A 1 16.62 -0.19 -8.60
N ALA A 2 17.68 -0.95 -8.35
CA ALA A 2 17.65 -2.10 -7.46
C ALA A 2 18.71 -1.95 -6.37
N ILE A 3 18.48 -2.64 -5.24
CA ILE A 3 19.40 -2.68 -4.11
C ILE A 3 19.59 -4.11 -3.63
N SER A 4 20.81 -4.42 -3.23
CA SER A 4 21.16 -5.72 -2.69
C SER A 4 20.62 -5.91 -1.27
N VAL A 5 19.93 -7.03 -1.04
CA VAL A 5 19.32 -7.40 0.24
C VAL A 5 19.73 -8.82 0.63
N ARG A 6 20.07 -9.00 1.90
CA ARG A 6 20.37 -10.31 2.48
C ARG A 6 19.10 -11.01 2.97
N PHE A 7 18.84 -12.20 2.45
CA PHE A 7 17.70 -13.04 2.81
C PHE A 7 18.03 -14.00 3.96
N PRO A 8 17.00 -14.56 4.65
CA PRO A 8 17.23 -15.49 5.77
C PRO A 8 17.96 -16.77 5.40
N ASP A 9 17.86 -17.21 4.14
CA ASP A 9 18.60 -18.33 3.58
C ASP A 9 20.09 -18.04 3.38
N GLY A 10 20.53 -16.82 3.67
CA GLY A 10 21.90 -16.36 3.48
C GLY A 10 22.18 -15.81 2.07
N SER A 11 21.23 -15.92 1.14
CA SER A 11 21.37 -15.41 -0.22
C SER A 11 21.31 -13.88 -0.26
N TRP A 12 21.92 -13.32 -1.30
CA TRP A 12 21.80 -11.91 -1.66
C TRP A 12 20.97 -11.80 -2.93
N ARG A 13 19.97 -10.91 -2.93
CA ARG A 13 19.11 -10.69 -4.09
C ARG A 13 18.91 -9.20 -4.31
N GLU A 14 18.81 -8.83 -5.58
CA GLU A 14 18.46 -7.47 -5.99
C GLU A 14 16.94 -7.28 -5.88
N VAL A 15 16.52 -6.26 -5.14
CA VAL A 15 15.11 -5.90 -5.00
C VAL A 15 14.86 -4.48 -5.49
N PRO A 16 13.66 -4.17 -6.02
CA PRO A 16 13.31 -2.82 -6.43
C PRO A 16 13.50 -1.82 -5.29
N SER A 17 14.08 -0.66 -5.61
CA SER A 17 14.35 0.40 -4.65
C SER A 17 13.90 1.76 -5.15
N GLU A 18 13.58 2.64 -4.22
CA GLU A 18 13.32 4.05 -4.44
C GLU A 18 14.35 4.92 -3.71
N LEU A 19 14.64 6.08 -4.29
CA LEU A 19 15.46 7.10 -3.64
C LEU A 19 14.60 7.92 -2.70
N ARG A 20 14.87 7.85 -1.40
CA ARG A 20 14.25 8.74 -0.41
C ARG A 20 15.24 9.78 0.10
N PRO A 21 14.80 11.02 0.33
CA PRO A 21 15.58 11.98 1.07
C PRO A 21 15.79 11.45 2.49
N ILE A 22 17.01 11.64 3.01
CA ILE A 22 17.37 11.32 4.39
C ILE A 22 17.98 12.55 5.03
N ASP A 23 17.72 12.74 6.32
CA ASP A 23 18.41 13.77 7.09
C ASP A 23 19.84 13.31 7.43
N PRO A 24 20.88 14.00 6.92
CA PRO A 24 22.27 13.67 7.22
C PRO A 24 22.59 13.78 8.71
N VAL A 25 21.93 14.69 9.42
CA VAL A 25 22.18 14.97 10.84
C VAL A 25 21.71 13.79 11.70
N THR A 26 20.48 13.32 11.46
CA THR A 26 19.91 12.19 12.19
C THR A 26 20.55 10.85 11.82
N THR A 27 20.97 10.68 10.56
CA THR A 27 21.46 9.38 10.08
C THR A 27 22.98 9.23 10.08
N GLY A 28 23.74 10.30 10.29
CA GLY A 28 25.21 10.32 10.22
C GLY A 28 25.77 10.00 8.84
N VAL A 29 24.94 10.04 7.79
CA VAL A 29 25.34 9.72 6.41
C VAL A 29 25.53 11.01 5.62
N HIS A 30 26.68 11.16 4.95
CA HIS A 30 27.00 12.34 4.15
C HIS A 30 26.11 12.55 2.91
N SER A 31 25.34 11.54 2.52
CA SER A 31 24.40 11.62 1.39
C SER A 31 23.04 12.17 1.84
N ARG A 32 22.48 13.08 1.03
CA ARG A 32 21.12 13.62 1.18
C ARG A 32 20.02 12.64 0.78
N PHE A 33 20.37 11.59 0.04
CA PHE A 33 19.43 10.59 -0.45
C PHE A 33 19.94 9.18 -0.18
N ARG A 34 19.00 8.23 -0.03
CA ARG A 34 19.31 6.82 0.16
C ARG A 34 18.35 5.96 -0.66
N ASN A 35 18.90 4.90 -1.25
CA ASN A 35 18.10 3.84 -1.84
C ASN A 35 17.48 2.97 -0.74
N ILE A 36 16.15 2.86 -0.75
CA ILE A 36 15.34 2.10 0.19
C ILE A 36 14.55 1.05 -0.60
N PRO A 37 14.58 -0.24 -0.22
CA PRO A 37 13.74 -1.27 -0.82
C PRO A 37 12.27 -0.88 -0.80
N ILE A 38 11.60 -1.03 -1.94
CA ILE A 38 10.16 -0.82 -2.03
C ILE A 38 9.46 -2.01 -1.39
N ASN A 39 8.43 -1.74 -0.59
CA ASN A 39 7.69 -2.75 0.14
C ASN A 39 6.59 -3.41 -0.72
N CYS A 40 6.95 -3.84 -1.95
CA CYS A 40 6.03 -4.39 -2.94
C CYS A 40 5.81 -5.91 -2.82
N ASP A 41 6.66 -6.60 -2.07
CA ASP A 41 6.55 -8.05 -1.88
C ASP A 41 5.62 -8.38 -0.69
N PRO A 42 4.59 -9.21 -0.88
CA PRO A 42 3.66 -9.57 0.19
C PRO A 42 4.26 -10.52 1.24
N GLN A 43 5.32 -11.25 0.90
CA GLN A 43 6.00 -12.19 1.79
C GLN A 43 7.12 -11.52 2.59
N TRP A 44 7.72 -10.46 2.06
CA TRP A 44 8.94 -9.86 2.63
C TRP A 44 8.75 -8.41 3.09
N ARG A 45 9.38 -8.08 4.21
CA ARG A 45 9.65 -6.70 4.63
C ARG A 45 11.14 -6.49 4.74
N TYR A 46 11.58 -5.27 4.49
CA TYR A 46 12.99 -4.93 4.46
C TYR A 46 13.35 -3.99 5.60
N LEU A 47 14.42 -4.32 6.32
CA LEU A 47 14.92 -3.52 7.44
C LEU A 47 16.42 -3.35 7.33
N ARG A 48 16.94 -2.26 7.87
CA ARG A 48 18.36 -1.93 7.78
C ARG A 48 19.07 -2.23 9.12
N ILE A 49 20.07 -3.11 9.10
CA ILE A 49 20.93 -3.45 10.26
C ILE A 49 22.37 -3.15 9.88
N ALA A 50 23.08 -2.36 10.70
CA ALA A 50 24.50 -2.07 10.51
C ALA A 50 24.87 -1.72 9.04
N SER A 51 24.09 -0.82 8.43
CA SER A 51 24.16 -0.39 7.02
C SER A 51 23.65 -1.35 5.93
N THR A 52 23.40 -2.61 6.25
CA THR A 52 22.93 -3.65 5.32
C THR A 52 21.40 -3.78 5.34
N TRP A 53 20.79 -4.01 4.18
CA TRP A 53 19.37 -4.36 4.10
C TRP A 53 19.17 -5.86 4.28
N HIS A 54 18.24 -6.21 5.17
CA HIS A 54 17.85 -7.57 5.46
C HIS A 54 16.38 -7.79 5.14
N ALA A 55 16.08 -8.88 4.45
CA ALA A 55 14.72 -9.37 4.31
C ALA A 55 14.29 -10.07 5.60
N ARG A 56 13.05 -9.83 6.00
CA ARG A 56 12.35 -10.56 7.05
C ARG A 56 11.00 -11.03 6.51
N PRO A 57 10.56 -12.23 6.88
CA PRO A 57 9.19 -12.64 6.59
C PRO A 57 8.23 -11.60 7.18
N ARG A 58 7.21 -11.24 6.41
CA ARG A 58 6.04 -10.55 6.93
C ARG A 58 5.22 -11.58 7.70
N HIS A 59 5.15 -11.39 9.01
CA HIS A 59 4.18 -12.08 9.83
C HIS A 59 2.97 -11.17 9.96
N GLY A 60 1.96 -11.46 9.15
CA GLY A 60 0.65 -10.86 9.25
C GLY A 60 -0.32 -11.91 8.73
N SER A 61 -1.40 -12.15 9.47
CA SER A 61 -2.55 -12.84 8.89
C SER A 61 -2.86 -12.05 7.63
N LEU A 62 -2.86 -12.70 6.46
CA LEU A 62 -3.79 -12.28 5.44
C LEU A 62 -5.13 -12.31 6.19
N ALA A 63 -5.65 -11.15 6.60
CA ALA A 63 -7.07 -11.08 6.81
C ALA A 63 -7.60 -11.65 5.51
N ILE A 64 -8.31 -12.78 5.59
CA ILE A 64 -8.98 -13.34 4.43
C ILE A 64 -9.81 -12.16 3.96
N LEU A 65 -9.34 -11.47 2.92
CA LEU A 65 -10.16 -10.55 2.18
C LEU A 65 -11.16 -11.51 1.60
N SER A 66 -12.30 -11.67 2.30
CA SER A 66 -13.48 -12.31 1.75
C SER A 66 -13.57 -11.76 0.34
N PRO A 67 -13.68 -12.61 -0.70
CA PRO A 67 -13.70 -12.16 -2.07
C PRO A 67 -14.62 -10.95 -2.11
N GLY A 68 -14.01 -9.81 -2.46
CA GLY A 68 -14.75 -8.55 -2.52
C GLY A 68 -15.96 -8.84 -3.37
N VAL A 69 -17.14 -8.43 -2.89
CA VAL A 69 -18.39 -8.46 -3.65
C VAL A 69 -18.01 -8.16 -5.10
N ASP A 70 -18.38 -9.05 -6.04
CA ASP A 70 -17.88 -9.03 -7.42
C ASP A 70 -17.97 -7.61 -8.04
N ASP A 71 -18.90 -6.80 -7.55
CA ASP A 71 -19.07 -5.39 -7.87
C ASP A 71 -18.99 -4.44 -6.66
N TRP A 72 -17.90 -4.44 -5.90
CA TRP A 72 -17.67 -3.50 -4.78
C TRP A 72 -17.86 -2.02 -5.14
N TRP A 73 -17.74 -1.69 -6.42
CA TRP A 73 -17.92 -0.36 -6.98
C TRP A 73 -19.41 0.05 -7.10
N GLN A 74 -20.36 -0.89 -7.02
CA GLN A 74 -21.80 -0.61 -7.03
C GLN A 74 -22.27 0.12 -5.76
N ASP A 75 -21.60 -0.08 -4.62
CA ASP A 75 -21.91 0.62 -3.36
C ASP A 75 -21.44 2.08 -3.38
N ILE A 76 -20.61 2.45 -4.36
CA ILE A 76 -20.22 3.84 -4.60
C ILE A 76 -21.25 4.43 -5.54
N ALA A 77 -22.24 5.12 -4.99
CA ALA A 77 -23.38 5.71 -5.73
C ALA A 77 -22.99 6.59 -6.94
N VAL A 78 -21.75 7.06 -7.01
CA VAL A 78 -21.22 7.88 -8.12
C VAL A 78 -20.71 7.02 -9.29
N MET A 79 -20.44 5.73 -9.07
CA MET A 79 -19.84 4.80 -10.04
C MET A 79 -20.80 3.71 -10.53
N ALA A 80 -22.01 3.60 -9.96
CA ALA A 80 -23.04 2.73 -10.50
C ALA A 80 -23.66 3.38 -11.75
N ASP A 81 -23.65 2.67 -12.88
CA ASP A 81 -24.22 3.13 -14.17
C ASP A 81 -25.75 3.27 -14.16
N MET A 82 -26.40 3.00 -13.03
CA MET A 82 -27.84 3.15 -12.89
C MET A 82 -28.18 4.65 -12.81
N PRO A 83 -29.00 5.19 -13.73
CA PRO A 83 -29.49 6.54 -13.59
C PRO A 83 -30.25 6.62 -12.27
N VAL A 84 -29.94 7.62 -11.45
CA VAL A 84 -30.75 7.97 -10.28
C VAL A 84 -32.15 8.25 -10.82
N HIS A 85 -33.04 7.27 -10.73
CA HIS A 85 -34.45 7.45 -10.99
C HIS A 85 -34.93 8.48 -9.99
N SER A 86 -34.94 9.72 -10.45
CA SER A 86 -35.52 10.85 -9.75
C SER A 86 -37.03 10.69 -9.90
N ASP A 87 -37.62 9.78 -9.13
CA ASP A 87 -39.07 9.70 -9.00
C ASP A 87 -39.54 10.87 -8.13
N GLN A 88 -39.65 12.00 -8.82
CA GLN A 88 -40.54 13.07 -8.49
C GLN A 88 -41.97 12.56 -8.71
N GLN A 89 -42.73 12.32 -7.64
CA GLN A 89 -44.20 12.46 -7.68
C GLN A 89 -44.79 12.77 -6.30
N SER A 90 -44.80 14.06 -6.00
CA SER A 90 -45.99 14.88 -5.75
C SER A 90 -47.29 14.16 -5.33
N HIS A 91 -47.79 14.47 -4.13
CA HIS A 91 -49.20 14.79 -3.78
C HIS A 91 -49.32 14.90 -2.25
N SER A 92 -50.03 15.81 -1.57
CA SER A 92 -50.60 17.16 -1.78
C SER A 92 -51.17 17.57 -0.39
N PRO A 93 -51.54 18.85 -0.14
CA PRO A 93 -51.63 19.43 1.21
C PRO A 93 -53.01 19.26 1.88
N ARG A 94 -53.08 19.32 3.23
CA ARG A 94 -54.19 19.99 3.96
C ARG A 94 -53.88 20.25 5.44
N ALA A 95 -54.23 21.46 5.88
CA ALA A 95 -54.16 21.98 7.25
C ALA A 95 -55.28 21.46 8.16
N ALA A 96 -55.03 21.49 9.47
CA ALA A 96 -55.95 21.92 10.53
C ALA A 96 -55.12 22.40 11.73
#